data_AF-A0A6G0AIG1-F1
#
_entry.id   AF-A0A6G0AIG1-F1
#
_cell.length_a   1.000
_cell.length_b   1.000
_cell.length_c   1.000
_cell.angle_alpha   90.00
_cell.angle_beta   90.00
_cell.angle_gamma   90.00
#
_symmetry.space_group_name_H-M   'P 1'
#
loop_
_entity.id
_entity.type
_entity.pdbx_description
1 polymer ?
#
loop_
_entity_poly.entity_id
_entity_poly.type
_entity_poly.pdbx_seq_one_letter_code
_entity_poly.pdbx_strand_id
1 'polypeptide(L)'
;MKFNNKFLAVLTFISLVIISCSEEDPNNPNDDNQLSISEIGSFTYSNLTPYFEDVFVQNNFAYIADNFTNVALDQWGLRIIDISDPKNPTEKSVFYKSFVQKCYVDGNYAYLATSGSGLIILDISNPAVPLQVGQDFSFAPVISNAVVINNYSYAACKDKDFCIFNVSNKSAPFVQSYLDLSGNKSDAVYVEGNFAYVLDQDSGLFVIDVSNISSPQLKGRFKEENYWDYSEFDDVVVSGNYCFIASIQNLHIVDITDKTKPVQIKRHELPAAGRKLFLKGDLLFVAANTDGILVYNISDPANPKQVGSSATPDLAFSVFVNNDKIFVADYNSGLRILQYH
;
A
#
# COMPACT_ATOMS: atom_id res chain seq x y z
N MET A 1 -56.65 -36.56 7.40
CA MET A 1 -55.76 -37.60 6.84
C MET A 1 -54.95 -36.98 5.70
N LYS A 2 -53.69 -37.39 5.55
CA LYS A 2 -52.54 -36.57 5.13
C LYS A 2 -52.59 -36.07 3.68
N PHE A 3 -52.34 -34.77 3.50
CA PHE A 3 -51.85 -34.18 2.23
C PHE A 3 -50.33 -34.35 2.17
N ASN A 4 -49.83 -34.89 1.05
CA ASN A 4 -48.40 -35.10 0.79
C ASN A 4 -47.79 -33.84 0.15
N ASN A 5 -46.96 -33.13 0.91
CA ASN A 5 -46.03 -32.12 0.39
C ASN A 5 -44.68 -32.78 0.13
N LYS A 6 -44.20 -32.82 -1.12
CA LYS A 6 -42.77 -32.74 -1.49
C LYS A 6 -42.65 -32.30 -2.97
N PHE A 7 -42.55 -31.00 -3.21
CA PHE A 7 -41.91 -30.46 -4.41
C PHE A 7 -40.43 -30.31 -4.10
N LEU A 8 -39.58 -31.01 -4.85
CA LEU A 8 -38.13 -30.93 -4.77
C LEU A 8 -37.69 -29.89 -5.82
N ALA A 9 -37.42 -28.66 -5.40
CA ALA A 9 -36.81 -27.65 -6.27
C ALA A 9 -35.28 -27.79 -6.15
N VAL A 10 -34.65 -28.23 -7.23
CA VAL A 10 -33.20 -28.18 -7.41
C VAL A 10 -32.88 -26.75 -7.87
N LEU A 11 -32.37 -25.91 -6.97
CA LEU A 11 -31.76 -24.63 -7.34
C LEU A 11 -30.31 -24.88 -7.75
N THR A 12 -30.04 -24.86 -9.05
CA THR A 12 -28.69 -24.72 -9.58
C THR A 12 -28.37 -23.23 -9.61
N PHE A 13 -27.49 -22.77 -8.74
CA PHE A 13 -26.92 -21.42 -8.86
C PHE A 13 -25.91 -21.43 -10.01
N ILE A 14 -26.32 -20.94 -11.17
CA ILE A 14 -25.39 -20.47 -12.20
C ILE A 14 -25.07 -19.02 -11.80
N SER A 15 -23.87 -18.79 -11.29
CA SER A 15 -23.28 -17.47 -11.16
C SER A 15 -23.12 -16.89 -12.56
N LEU A 16 -24.03 -15.99 -12.94
CA LEU A 16 -23.91 -15.18 -14.13
C LEU A 16 -22.85 -14.12 -13.83
N VAL A 17 -21.63 -14.32 -14.34
CA VAL A 17 -20.62 -13.26 -14.43
C VAL A 17 -21.17 -12.25 -15.43
N ILE A 18 -21.70 -11.13 -14.94
CA ILE A 18 -21.95 -9.96 -15.78
C ILE A 18 -20.58 -9.33 -16.01
N ILE A 19 -19.94 -9.69 -17.11
CA ILE A 19 -18.87 -8.88 -17.68
C ILE A 19 -19.58 -7.62 -18.20
N SER A 20 -19.55 -6.54 -17.43
CA SER A 20 -19.77 -5.22 -18.02
C SER A 20 -18.52 -4.90 -18.83
N CYS A 21 -18.48 -5.37 -20.08
CA CYS A 21 -17.70 -4.65 -21.08
C CYS A 21 -18.33 -3.25 -21.13
N SER A 22 -17.57 -2.22 -20.73
CA SER A 22 -17.86 -0.88 -21.21
C SER A 22 -17.97 -0.97 -22.73
N GLU A 23 -19.10 -0.52 -23.29
CA GLU A 23 -19.19 -0.33 -24.73
C GLU A 23 -18.10 0.68 -25.10
N GLU A 24 -17.02 0.21 -25.71
CA GLU A 24 -16.02 1.06 -26.35
C GLU A 24 -16.75 1.90 -27.39
N ASP A 25 -16.70 3.23 -27.28
CA ASP A 25 -17.15 4.13 -28.34
C ASP A 25 -16.02 4.19 -29.38
N PRO A 26 -16.16 3.52 -30.54
CA PRO A 26 -15.09 3.44 -31.54
C PRO A 26 -14.79 4.79 -32.22
N ASN A 27 -15.45 5.88 -31.82
CA ASN A 27 -15.19 7.24 -32.30
C ASN A 27 -14.70 8.20 -31.21
N ASN A 28 -14.36 7.73 -30.01
CA ASN A 28 -13.76 8.60 -28.98
C ASN A 28 -12.25 8.79 -29.27
N PRO A 29 -11.79 9.99 -29.69
CA PRO A 29 -10.37 10.23 -30.01
C PRO A 29 -9.45 10.17 -28.78
N ASN A 30 -9.96 9.81 -27.60
CA ASN A 30 -9.19 9.60 -26.37
C ASN A 30 -8.86 8.11 -26.10
N ASP A 31 -9.35 7.15 -26.90
CA ASP A 31 -9.17 5.71 -26.64
C ASP A 31 -7.81 5.14 -27.13
N ASP A 32 -7.08 5.86 -27.96
CA ASP A 32 -5.85 5.36 -28.60
C ASP A 32 -4.64 5.18 -27.65
N ASN A 33 -4.77 5.48 -26.35
CA ASN A 33 -3.69 5.35 -25.35
C ASN A 33 -4.11 4.60 -24.08
N GLN A 34 -5.18 3.80 -24.12
CA GLN A 34 -5.51 2.95 -22.97
C GLN A 34 -4.52 1.79 -22.84
N LEU A 35 -3.92 1.66 -21.65
CA LEU A 35 -3.16 0.49 -21.22
C LEU A 35 -4.11 -0.70 -21.10
N SER A 36 -3.77 -1.77 -21.81
CA SER A 36 -4.41 -3.05 -21.57
C SER A 36 -3.80 -3.71 -20.33
N ILE A 37 -4.65 -4.20 -19.43
CA ILE A 37 -4.23 -4.87 -18.19
C ILE A 37 -4.91 -6.23 -18.14
N SER A 38 -4.13 -7.29 -17.88
CA SER A 38 -4.66 -8.64 -17.77
C SER A 38 -4.02 -9.40 -16.62
N GLU A 39 -4.79 -10.28 -15.98
CA GLU A 39 -4.24 -11.15 -14.95
C GLU A 39 -3.43 -12.29 -15.56
N ILE A 40 -2.22 -12.49 -15.04
CA ILE A 40 -1.32 -13.56 -15.45
C ILE A 40 -1.13 -14.62 -14.36
N GLY A 41 -1.54 -14.36 -13.13
CA GLY A 41 -1.61 -15.37 -12.08
C GLY A 41 -2.01 -14.81 -10.73
N SER A 42 -2.14 -15.72 -9.76
CA SER A 42 -2.63 -15.39 -8.42
C SER A 42 -2.11 -16.39 -7.38
N PHE A 43 -2.08 -15.98 -6.13
CA PHE A 43 -1.86 -16.86 -4.98
C PHE A 43 -2.93 -16.60 -3.92
N THR A 44 -3.66 -17.65 -3.54
CA THR A 44 -4.72 -17.60 -2.53
C THR A 44 -4.78 -18.90 -1.74
N TYR A 45 -5.44 -18.86 -0.58
CA TYR A 45 -5.66 -20.02 0.27
C TYR A 45 -7.11 -20.51 0.15
N SER A 46 -7.30 -21.82 0.13
CA SER A 46 -8.65 -22.40 0.01
C SER A 46 -9.43 -22.44 1.33
N ASN A 47 -8.74 -22.48 2.48
CA ASN A 47 -9.36 -22.88 3.77
C ASN A 47 -9.05 -21.93 4.95
N LEU A 48 -8.23 -20.90 4.73
CA LEU A 48 -7.88 -19.85 5.68
C LEU A 48 -7.83 -18.55 4.87
N THR A 49 -8.50 -17.49 5.28
CA THR A 49 -8.46 -16.21 4.55
C THR A 49 -7.71 -15.17 5.37
N PRO A 50 -6.37 -15.19 5.38
CA PRO A 50 -5.62 -14.01 5.77
C PRO A 50 -6.03 -12.85 4.86
N TYR A 51 -6.14 -11.66 5.43
CA TYR A 51 -6.21 -10.42 4.68
C TYR A 51 -4.81 -10.03 4.26
N PHE A 52 -4.59 -9.86 2.97
CA PHE A 52 -3.33 -9.33 2.45
C PHE A 52 -3.40 -7.79 2.51
N GLU A 53 -2.60 -7.18 3.38
CA GLU A 53 -2.60 -5.74 3.69
C GLU A 53 -1.55 -4.96 2.89
N ASP A 54 -0.44 -5.63 2.59
CA ASP A 54 0.67 -5.02 1.86
C ASP A 54 1.40 -6.03 0.99
N VAL A 55 1.95 -5.54 -0.11
CA VAL A 55 2.84 -6.31 -0.98
C VAL A 55 4.08 -5.49 -1.31
N PHE A 56 5.24 -6.12 -1.12
CA PHE A 56 6.51 -5.62 -1.63
C PHE A 56 7.12 -6.71 -2.51
N VAL A 57 7.74 -6.33 -3.64
CA VAL A 57 8.40 -7.30 -4.51
C VAL A 57 9.88 -6.97 -4.66
N GLN A 58 10.72 -7.98 -4.42
CA GLN A 58 12.15 -7.91 -4.71
C GLN A 58 12.60 -9.22 -5.37
N ASN A 59 13.31 -9.11 -6.49
CA ASN A 59 13.76 -10.24 -7.29
C ASN A 59 12.56 -11.15 -7.69
N ASN A 60 12.62 -12.43 -7.33
CA ASN A 60 11.59 -13.43 -7.61
C ASN A 60 10.66 -13.67 -6.41
N PHE A 61 10.62 -12.76 -5.44
CA PHE A 61 9.79 -12.94 -4.24
C PHE A 61 8.84 -11.77 -4.03
N ALA A 62 7.59 -12.10 -3.72
CA ALA A 62 6.62 -11.20 -3.13
C ALA A 62 6.61 -11.42 -1.61
N TYR A 63 6.68 -10.32 -0.88
CA TYR A 63 6.65 -10.24 0.58
C TYR A 63 5.30 -9.65 0.94
N ILE A 64 4.47 -10.45 1.61
CA ILE A 64 3.09 -10.09 1.92
C ILE A 64 2.96 -9.88 3.42
N ALA A 65 2.58 -8.67 3.82
CA ALA A 65 2.09 -8.42 5.15
C ALA A 65 0.65 -8.94 5.24
N ASP A 66 0.39 -9.86 6.16
CA ASP A 66 -0.92 -10.48 6.30
C ASP A 66 -1.50 -10.38 7.71
N ASN A 67 -2.83 -10.43 7.77
CA ASN A 67 -3.61 -10.30 8.98
C ASN A 67 -4.73 -11.35 9.04
N PHE A 68 -5.17 -11.72 10.24
CA PHE A 68 -6.31 -12.61 10.45
C PHE A 68 -7.34 -11.97 11.38
N THR A 69 -8.63 -12.08 11.06
CA THR A 69 -9.71 -11.73 12.01
C THR A 69 -9.73 -12.66 13.21
N ASN A 70 -9.28 -13.91 13.05
CA ASN A 70 -9.27 -14.89 14.13
C ASN A 70 -7.94 -14.87 14.89
N VAL A 71 -7.90 -14.03 15.91
CA VAL A 71 -6.76 -13.87 16.83
C VAL A 71 -6.34 -15.16 17.56
N ALA A 72 -7.15 -16.22 17.53
CA ALA A 72 -6.84 -17.46 18.25
C ALA A 72 -5.77 -18.33 17.58
N LEU A 73 -5.37 -18.04 16.34
CA LEU A 73 -4.43 -18.86 15.59
C LEU A 73 -2.98 -18.37 15.61
N ASP A 74 -2.72 -17.12 16.01
CA ASP A 74 -1.38 -16.49 15.95
C ASP A 74 -0.64 -16.71 14.61
N GLN A 75 -1.40 -16.80 13.51
CA GLN A 75 -0.94 -17.20 12.16
C GLN A 75 -0.77 -16.02 11.19
N TRP A 76 -0.49 -14.83 11.72
CA TRP A 76 -0.24 -13.57 11.02
C TRP A 76 1.23 -13.13 11.09
N GLY A 77 1.68 -12.46 10.03
CA GLY A 77 2.98 -11.81 9.98
C GLY A 77 3.41 -11.50 8.55
N LEU A 78 4.54 -12.09 8.15
CA LEU A 78 5.10 -11.90 6.80
C LEU A 78 5.14 -13.23 6.05
N ARG A 79 4.47 -13.30 4.89
CA ARG A 79 4.59 -14.42 3.95
C ARG A 79 5.60 -14.09 2.87
N ILE A 80 6.39 -15.09 2.47
CA ILE A 80 7.32 -14.98 1.36
C ILE A 80 6.86 -15.93 0.26
N ILE A 81 6.43 -15.38 -0.87
CA ILE A 81 5.87 -16.09 -2.01
C ILE A 81 6.89 -16.03 -3.15
N ASP A 82 7.28 -17.17 -3.68
CA ASP A 82 8.07 -17.28 -4.91
C ASP A 82 7.16 -17.03 -6.11
N ILE A 83 7.53 -16.01 -6.88
CA ILE A 83 6.85 -15.51 -8.07
C ILE A 83 7.73 -15.67 -9.32
N SER A 84 8.74 -16.54 -9.28
CA SER A 84 9.61 -16.83 -10.44
C SER A 84 8.82 -17.35 -11.65
N ASP A 85 7.76 -18.12 -11.40
CA ASP A 85 6.69 -18.37 -12.36
C ASP A 85 5.43 -17.62 -11.89
N PRO A 86 5.10 -16.45 -12.48
CA PRO A 86 3.95 -15.67 -12.06
C PRO A 86 2.62 -16.40 -12.29
N LYS A 87 2.58 -17.43 -13.16
CA LYS A 87 1.37 -18.24 -13.37
C LYS A 87 1.13 -19.25 -12.26
N ASN A 88 2.18 -19.64 -11.54
CA ASN A 88 2.13 -20.64 -10.48
C ASN A 88 2.93 -20.18 -9.25
N PRO A 89 2.54 -19.09 -8.56
CA PRO A 89 3.25 -18.64 -7.39
C PRO A 89 3.16 -19.67 -6.24
N THR A 90 4.20 -19.79 -5.44
CA THR A 90 4.27 -20.76 -4.33
C THR A 90 4.77 -20.13 -3.04
N GLU A 91 4.12 -20.42 -1.91
CA GLU A 91 4.61 -19.97 -0.60
C GLU A 91 5.90 -20.72 -0.25
N LYS A 92 6.96 -19.96 0.05
CA LYS A 92 8.25 -20.51 0.50
C LYS A 92 8.35 -20.59 2.00
N SER A 93 7.88 -19.56 2.70
CA SER A 93 7.94 -19.50 4.15
C SER A 93 6.97 -18.46 4.72
N VAL A 94 6.79 -18.55 6.03
CA VAL A 94 6.02 -17.58 6.83
C VAL A 94 6.78 -17.25 8.10
N PHE A 95 6.80 -15.98 8.45
CA PHE A 95 7.26 -15.51 9.75
C PHE A 95 6.05 -15.09 10.59
N TYR A 96 5.69 -15.91 11.58
CA TYR A 96 4.60 -15.63 12.52
C TYR A 96 5.13 -14.90 13.75
N LYS A 97 4.65 -13.67 14.00
CA LYS A 97 5.01 -12.96 15.25
C LYS A 97 4.06 -11.86 15.66
N SER A 98 3.59 -11.05 14.73
CA SER A 98 2.88 -9.81 15.03
C SER A 98 1.99 -9.43 13.88
N PHE A 99 1.04 -8.53 14.14
CA PHE A 99 0.24 -7.91 13.11
C PHE A 99 1.13 -6.96 12.29
N VAL A 100 1.61 -7.42 11.14
CA VAL A 100 2.41 -6.64 10.20
C VAL A 100 1.45 -5.84 9.32
N GLN A 101 1.58 -4.51 9.34
CA GLN A 101 0.75 -3.63 8.51
C GLN A 101 1.43 -3.30 7.18
N LYS A 102 2.75 -3.07 7.21
CA LYS A 102 3.56 -2.76 6.04
C LYS A 102 4.90 -3.45 6.11
N CYS A 103 5.43 -3.78 4.92
CA CYS A 103 6.76 -4.34 4.79
C CYS A 103 7.58 -3.57 3.76
N TYR A 104 8.86 -3.38 4.07
CA TYR A 104 9.84 -2.83 3.14
C TYR A 104 11.01 -3.79 3.04
N VAL A 105 11.51 -4.03 1.83
CA VAL A 105 12.64 -4.93 1.61
C VAL A 105 13.79 -4.19 0.96
N ASP A 106 14.98 -4.36 1.53
CA ASP A 106 16.24 -3.82 1.01
C ASP A 106 17.33 -4.90 1.08
N GLY A 107 17.64 -5.48 -0.08
CA GLY A 107 18.63 -6.53 -0.22
C GLY A 107 18.24 -7.75 0.62
N ASN A 108 19.07 -8.08 1.60
CA ASN A 108 18.88 -9.26 2.46
C ASN A 108 18.03 -8.97 3.70
N TYR A 109 17.39 -7.81 3.81
CA TYR A 109 16.62 -7.46 5.00
C TYR A 109 15.18 -7.05 4.68
N ALA A 110 14.24 -7.54 5.49
CA ALA A 110 12.87 -7.04 5.53
C ALA A 110 12.65 -6.25 6.82
N TYR A 111 11.98 -5.11 6.70
CA TYR A 111 11.62 -4.20 7.78
C TYR A 111 10.11 -4.19 7.90
N LEU A 112 9.61 -4.57 9.06
CA LEU A 112 8.19 -4.77 9.31
C LEU A 112 7.69 -3.70 10.27
N ALA A 113 6.74 -2.91 9.79
CA ALA A 113 5.95 -2.01 10.61
C ALA A 113 4.81 -2.81 11.25
N THR A 114 4.84 -2.98 12.57
CA THR A 114 3.88 -3.84 13.25
C THR A 114 3.04 -3.11 14.29
N SER A 115 1.81 -3.62 14.45
CA SER A 115 0.96 -3.27 15.58
C SER A 115 1.33 -4.15 16.79
N GLY A 116 1.90 -3.54 17.80
CA GLY A 116 2.18 -4.10 19.13
C GLY A 116 3.63 -4.53 19.33
N SER A 117 4.43 -4.64 18.26
CA SER A 117 5.82 -5.11 18.33
C SER A 117 6.84 -4.13 17.73
N GLY A 118 6.41 -2.92 17.36
CA GLY A 118 7.28 -1.86 16.88
C GLY A 118 7.91 -2.19 15.52
N LEU A 119 9.18 -1.85 15.35
CA LEU A 119 9.94 -2.13 14.12
C LEU A 119 10.63 -3.48 14.27
N ILE A 120 10.30 -4.46 13.43
CA ILE A 120 11.01 -5.75 13.37
C ILE A 120 11.91 -5.77 12.14
N ILE A 121 13.15 -6.26 12.29
CA ILE A 121 14.08 -6.47 11.18
C ILE A 121 14.35 -7.96 11.02
N LEU A 122 14.06 -8.49 9.84
CA LEU A 122 14.35 -9.86 9.45
C LEU A 122 15.54 -9.90 8.49
N ASP A 123 16.47 -10.83 8.71
CA ASP A 123 17.37 -11.33 7.68
C ASP A 123 16.62 -12.34 6.81
N ILE A 124 16.53 -12.03 5.53
CA ILE A 124 15.85 -12.78 4.48
C ILE A 124 16.83 -13.26 3.40
N SER A 125 18.13 -13.30 3.70
CA SER A 125 19.16 -13.85 2.79
C SER A 125 18.83 -15.28 2.35
N ASN A 126 18.15 -16.05 3.21
CA ASN A 126 17.45 -17.26 2.84
C ASN A 126 15.92 -17.06 2.96
N PRO A 127 15.20 -16.87 1.85
CA PRO A 127 13.75 -16.64 1.87
C PRO A 127 12.94 -17.86 2.34
N ALA A 128 13.54 -19.06 2.45
CA ALA A 128 12.89 -20.22 3.05
C ALA A 128 12.96 -20.22 4.58
N VAL A 129 13.85 -19.42 5.17
CA VAL A 129 14.08 -19.36 6.63
C VAL A 129 14.36 -17.89 7.04
N PRO A 130 13.33 -17.02 7.04
CA PRO A 130 13.49 -15.66 7.52
C PRO A 130 13.82 -15.65 9.02
N LEU A 131 14.84 -14.90 9.41
CA LEU A 131 15.33 -14.83 10.80
C LEU A 131 15.17 -13.42 11.34
N GLN A 132 14.47 -13.26 12.46
CA GLN A 132 14.48 -11.98 13.16
C GLN A 132 15.88 -11.70 13.73
N VAL A 133 16.50 -10.62 13.26
CA VAL A 133 17.83 -10.20 13.71
C VAL A 133 17.78 -9.04 14.68
N GLY A 134 16.77 -8.17 14.57
CA GLY A 134 16.62 -7.00 15.45
C GLY A 134 15.18 -6.54 15.62
N GLN A 135 14.98 -5.69 16.62
CA GLN A 135 13.68 -5.13 16.95
C GLN A 135 13.84 -3.85 17.79
N ASP A 136 13.02 -2.85 17.53
CA ASP A 136 12.87 -1.67 18.39
C ASP A 136 11.40 -1.54 18.84
N PHE A 137 11.18 -1.32 20.14
CA PHE A 137 9.86 -1.23 20.76
C PHE A 137 9.47 0.19 21.19
N SER A 138 10.31 1.19 20.92
CA SER A 138 10.21 2.54 21.50
C SER A 138 8.89 3.24 21.16
N PHE A 139 8.24 2.87 20.06
CA PHE A 139 6.96 3.40 19.60
C PHE A 139 5.89 2.32 19.36
N ALA A 140 5.96 1.22 20.13
CA ALA A 140 4.80 0.36 20.30
C ALA A 140 3.70 1.15 21.07
N PRO A 141 2.44 1.13 20.61
CA PRO A 141 1.85 -0.02 19.95
C PRO A 141 1.68 0.06 18.43
N VAL A 142 1.91 1.16 17.70
CA VAL A 142 1.59 1.16 16.25
C VAL A 142 2.61 1.91 15.39
N ILE A 143 3.30 1.15 14.54
CA ILE A 143 3.96 1.66 13.33
C ILE A 143 3.08 1.24 12.13
N SER A 144 2.60 2.21 11.37
CA SER A 144 1.71 2.00 10.22
C SER A 144 2.47 1.80 8.92
N ASN A 145 3.61 2.48 8.75
CA ASN A 145 4.42 2.42 7.54
C ASN A 145 5.89 2.64 7.87
N ALA A 146 6.81 2.00 7.13
CA ALA A 146 8.24 2.23 7.23
C ALA A 146 8.90 2.14 5.85
N VAL A 147 9.81 3.06 5.56
CA VAL A 147 10.69 3.05 4.38
C VAL A 147 12.14 3.20 4.81
N VAL A 148 13.06 2.47 4.17
CA VAL A 148 14.49 2.51 4.55
C VAL A 148 15.34 3.15 3.47
N ILE A 149 16.08 4.20 3.86
CA ILE A 149 17.02 4.91 2.99
C ILE A 149 18.32 5.14 3.77
N ASN A 150 19.45 4.72 3.20
CA ASN A 150 20.79 4.98 3.74
C ASN A 150 20.96 4.57 5.22
N ASN A 151 20.50 3.38 5.62
CA ASN A 151 20.49 2.87 7.00
C ASN A 151 19.57 3.60 7.98
N TYR A 152 18.63 4.41 7.51
CA TYR A 152 17.60 5.01 8.34
C TYR A 152 16.22 4.53 7.90
N SER A 153 15.43 4.04 8.85
CA SER A 153 14.02 3.74 8.64
C SER A 153 13.19 4.95 9.04
N TYR A 154 12.41 5.48 8.12
CA TYR A 154 11.46 6.56 8.34
C TYR A 154 10.09 5.94 8.47
N ALA A 155 9.37 6.27 9.53
CA ALA A 155 8.13 5.60 9.85
C ALA A 155 7.04 6.56 10.29
N ALA A 156 5.81 6.23 9.90
CA ALA A 156 4.61 6.78 10.50
C ALA A 156 4.32 6.01 11.80
N CYS A 157 4.25 6.74 12.91
CA CYS A 157 4.05 6.21 14.25
C CYS A 157 2.80 6.86 14.85
N LYS A 158 1.73 6.11 15.15
CA LYS A 158 0.46 6.74 15.56
C LYS A 158 0.55 7.65 16.80
N ASP A 159 1.48 7.38 17.72
CA ASP A 159 1.62 8.15 18.99
C ASP A 159 2.66 9.29 18.93
N LYS A 160 3.45 9.37 17.86
CA LYS A 160 4.59 10.29 17.72
C LYS A 160 4.69 10.92 16.34
N ASP A 161 3.69 10.66 15.50
CA ASP A 161 3.55 10.97 14.08
C ASP A 161 4.66 10.46 13.19
N PHE A 162 5.88 10.96 13.38
CA PHE A 162 7.01 10.70 12.52
C PHE A 162 8.25 10.27 13.32
N CYS A 163 8.77 9.10 13.01
CA CYS A 163 9.93 8.52 13.67
C CYS A 163 11.05 8.25 12.66
N ILE A 164 12.29 8.46 13.08
CA ILE A 164 13.48 8.03 12.33
C ILE A 164 14.26 7.05 13.20
N PHE A 165 14.44 5.83 12.71
CA PHE A 165 15.24 4.80 13.36
C PHE A 165 16.58 4.66 12.65
N ASN A 166 17.66 4.57 13.41
CA ASN A 166 18.93 4.11 12.89
C ASN A 166 18.90 2.58 12.82
N VAL A 167 19.02 2.05 11.61
CA VAL A 167 19.01 0.61 11.33
C VAL A 167 20.35 0.14 10.74
N SER A 168 21.43 0.89 10.93
CA SER A 168 22.76 0.52 10.44
C SER A 168 23.22 -0.82 11.03
N ASN A 169 23.11 -0.98 12.35
CA ASN A 169 23.22 -2.25 13.03
C ASN A 169 21.85 -2.95 13.06
N LYS A 170 21.66 -3.91 12.17
CA LYS A 170 20.39 -4.64 11.98
C LYS A 170 19.94 -5.40 13.24
N SER A 171 20.86 -5.76 14.13
CA SER A 171 20.53 -6.48 15.36
C SER A 171 20.24 -5.58 16.57
N ALA A 172 20.55 -4.29 16.47
CA ALA A 172 20.26 -3.31 17.51
C ALA A 172 19.79 -2.00 16.87
N PRO A 173 18.62 -2.01 16.19
CA PRO A 173 18.01 -0.77 15.74
C PRO A 173 17.62 0.09 16.94
N PHE A 174 17.64 1.40 16.76
CA PHE A 174 17.21 2.33 17.80
C PHE A 174 16.61 3.60 17.20
N VAL A 175 15.77 4.29 17.96
CA VAL A 175 15.23 5.59 17.59
C VAL A 175 16.33 6.65 17.55
N GLN A 176 16.60 7.19 16.37
CA GLN A 176 17.52 8.31 16.17
C GLN A 176 16.87 9.63 16.56
N SER A 177 15.62 9.84 16.13
CA SER A 177 14.82 11.04 16.42
C SER A 177 13.34 10.79 16.12
N TYR A 178 12.49 11.71 16.55
CA TYR A 178 11.07 11.76 16.19
C TYR A 178 10.62 13.22 16.12
N LEU A 179 9.50 13.47 15.46
CA LEU A 179 8.84 14.76 15.42
C LEU A 179 7.35 14.57 15.69
N ASP A 180 6.92 15.02 16.87
CA ASP A 180 5.51 15.07 17.25
C ASP A 180 4.83 16.20 16.48
N LEU A 181 3.90 15.85 15.59
CA LEU A 181 3.16 16.79 14.74
C LEU A 181 1.81 17.16 15.35
N SER A 182 1.52 16.64 16.56
CA SER A 182 0.21 16.69 17.22
C SER A 182 -0.91 16.06 16.38
N GLY A 183 -0.55 15.28 15.36
CA GLY A 183 -1.40 14.28 14.75
C GLY A 183 -1.44 13.07 15.68
N ASN A 184 -2.49 12.26 15.57
CA ASN A 184 -2.55 10.99 16.31
C ASN A 184 -2.88 9.82 15.36
N LYS A 185 -2.84 10.06 14.05
CA LYS A 185 -3.25 9.12 13.00
C LYS A 185 -2.34 9.21 11.78
N SER A 186 -1.04 9.37 12.00
CA SER A 186 -0.05 9.27 10.93
C SER A 186 -0.06 7.85 10.33
N ASP A 187 -0.21 7.76 9.00
CA ASP A 187 -0.48 6.49 8.31
C ASP A 187 0.52 6.17 7.19
N ALA A 188 1.02 7.21 6.50
CA ALA A 188 1.96 7.04 5.41
C ALA A 188 3.14 8.00 5.52
N VAL A 189 4.29 7.53 5.03
CA VAL A 189 5.51 8.31 4.89
C VAL A 189 6.09 8.06 3.51
N TYR A 190 6.44 9.13 2.81
CA TYR A 190 7.22 9.11 1.58
C TYR A 190 8.46 9.97 1.78
N VAL A 191 9.62 9.53 1.29
CA VAL A 191 10.88 10.27 1.47
C VAL A 191 11.54 10.47 0.12
N GLU A 192 11.81 11.73 -0.21
CA GLU A 192 12.52 12.13 -1.43
C GLU A 192 13.61 13.16 -1.10
N GLY A 193 14.86 12.80 -1.40
CA GLY A 193 16.01 13.65 -1.11
C GLY A 193 16.10 13.97 0.40
N ASN A 194 16.00 15.27 0.73
CA ASN A 194 16.09 15.77 2.11
C ASN A 194 14.71 15.97 2.76
N PHE A 195 13.62 15.52 2.15
CA PHE A 195 12.28 15.75 2.66
C PHE A 195 11.53 14.44 2.91
N ALA A 196 10.84 14.38 4.04
CA ALA A 196 9.82 13.39 4.33
C ALA A 196 8.43 14.05 4.24
N TYR A 197 7.50 13.32 3.63
CA TYR A 197 6.12 13.69 3.43
C TYR A 197 5.28 12.72 4.25
N VAL A 198 4.72 13.22 5.35
CA VAL A 198 3.97 12.40 6.31
C VAL A 198 2.51 12.75 6.19
N LEU A 199 1.67 11.74 5.98
CA LEU A 199 0.23 11.89 6.02
C LEU A 199 -0.30 11.51 7.39
N ASP A 200 -1.08 12.42 7.96
CA ASP A 200 -1.99 12.14 9.07
C ASP A 200 -3.43 12.19 8.56
N GLN A 201 -4.21 11.17 8.91
CA GLN A 201 -5.58 11.00 8.39
C GLN A 201 -6.48 12.20 8.71
N ASP A 202 -6.27 12.90 9.82
CA ASP A 202 -7.13 14.03 10.23
C ASP A 202 -6.50 15.41 9.95
N SER A 203 -5.18 15.45 9.81
CA SER A 203 -4.40 16.70 9.75
C SER A 203 -3.83 17.00 8.36
N GLY A 204 -3.89 16.04 7.44
CA GLY A 204 -3.42 16.16 6.07
C GLY A 204 -1.92 15.87 5.92
N LEU A 205 -1.29 16.60 5.01
CA LEU A 205 0.11 16.42 4.65
C LEU A 205 1.01 17.32 5.50
N PHE A 206 2.04 16.73 6.09
CA PHE A 206 3.18 17.42 6.67
C PHE A 206 4.42 17.26 5.79
N VAL A 207 5.13 18.37 5.56
CA VAL A 207 6.41 18.40 4.85
C VAL A 207 7.53 18.65 5.84
N ILE A 208 8.41 17.67 6.00
CA ILE A 208 9.44 17.64 7.03
C ILE A 208 10.81 17.64 6.36
N ASP A 209 11.69 18.55 6.78
CA ASP A 209 13.10 18.56 6.42
C ASP A 209 13.86 17.57 7.29
N VAL A 210 14.46 16.57 6.65
CA VAL A 210 15.23 15.48 7.26
C VAL A 210 16.72 15.56 6.87
N SER A 211 17.19 16.70 6.38
CA SER A 211 18.63 16.92 6.12
C SER A 211 19.50 16.72 7.35
N ASN A 212 18.95 17.00 8.54
CA ASN A 212 19.52 16.59 9.83
C ASN A 212 18.63 15.52 10.48
N ILE A 213 19.01 14.26 10.28
CA ILE A 213 18.32 13.07 10.83
C ILE A 213 18.21 13.11 12.36
N SER A 214 19.10 13.79 13.07
CA SER A 214 19.01 13.92 14.53
C SER A 214 18.06 15.02 15.00
N SER A 215 17.59 15.89 14.09
CA SER A 215 16.71 17.01 14.41
C SER A 215 15.82 17.37 13.20
N PRO A 216 14.88 16.49 12.83
CA PRO A 216 13.93 16.76 11.75
C PRO A 216 13.09 18.01 12.05
N GLN A 217 12.73 18.78 11.03
CA GLN A 217 12.02 20.05 11.18
C GLN A 217 10.77 20.11 10.29
N LEU A 218 9.62 20.43 10.88
CA LEU A 218 8.42 20.75 10.10
C LEU A 218 8.67 22.02 9.26
N LYS A 219 8.49 21.94 7.95
CA LYS A 219 8.63 23.08 7.02
C LYS A 219 7.30 23.65 6.58
N GLY A 220 6.34 22.78 6.27
CA GLY A 220 5.05 23.18 5.74
C GLY A 220 4.01 22.13 6.00
N ARG A 221 2.75 22.51 5.80
CA ARG A 221 1.61 21.60 5.89
C ARG A 221 0.57 21.95 4.85
N PHE A 222 -0.15 20.94 4.40
CA PHE A 222 -1.41 21.10 3.69
C PHE A 222 -2.48 20.37 4.49
N LYS A 223 -3.56 21.09 4.80
CA LYS A 223 -4.79 20.51 5.35
C LYS A 223 -5.95 21.00 4.49
N GLU A 224 -6.89 20.12 4.22
CA GLU A 224 -8.13 20.51 3.56
C GLU A 224 -8.98 21.38 4.52
N GLU A 225 -9.41 22.54 4.03
CA GLU A 225 -10.33 23.41 4.77
C GLU A 225 -11.78 22.92 4.60
N ASN A 226 -12.56 22.91 5.69
CA ASN A 226 -14.01 22.67 5.72
C ASN A 226 -14.51 21.25 5.37
N TYR A 227 -13.67 20.22 5.47
CA TYR A 227 -14.13 18.84 5.33
C TYR A 227 -14.52 18.23 6.67
N TRP A 228 -15.70 17.60 6.71
CA TRP A 228 -16.28 17.01 7.91
C TRP A 228 -15.84 15.54 7.98
N ASP A 229 -14.95 15.23 8.92
CA ASP A 229 -14.70 13.91 9.56
C ASP A 229 -14.35 12.66 8.71
N TYR A 230 -14.29 12.73 7.38
CA TYR A 230 -14.10 11.52 6.53
C TYR A 230 -13.05 11.62 5.43
N SER A 231 -12.11 12.58 5.47
CA SER A 231 -10.97 12.57 4.55
C SER A 231 -9.87 11.64 5.07
N GLU A 232 -10.13 10.33 5.17
CA GLU A 232 -9.07 9.37 5.48
C GLU A 232 -8.05 9.44 4.33
N PHE A 233 -6.88 10.02 4.62
CA PHE A 233 -5.74 10.02 3.71
C PHE A 233 -4.96 8.72 3.94
N ASP A 234 -4.93 7.85 2.94
CA ASP A 234 -4.34 6.51 3.07
C ASP A 234 -2.87 6.48 2.62
N ASP A 235 -2.49 7.21 1.56
CA ASP A 235 -1.14 7.13 1.01
C ASP A 235 -0.68 8.37 0.25
N VAL A 236 0.65 8.58 0.20
CA VAL A 236 1.29 9.69 -0.51
C VAL A 236 2.47 9.21 -1.34
N VAL A 237 2.59 9.74 -2.56
CA VAL A 237 3.81 9.66 -3.38
C VAL A 237 4.16 11.02 -3.95
N VAL A 238 5.43 11.22 -4.26
CA VAL A 238 5.95 12.48 -4.83
C VAL A 238 6.52 12.23 -6.22
N SER A 239 6.20 13.12 -7.16
CA SER A 239 6.84 13.20 -8.48
C SER A 239 7.27 14.65 -8.73
N GLY A 240 8.56 14.92 -8.57
CA GLY A 240 9.13 16.25 -8.72
C GLY A 240 8.54 17.25 -7.72
N ASN A 241 7.78 18.23 -8.23
CA ASN A 241 7.17 19.28 -7.41
C ASN A 241 5.73 18.99 -6.99
N TYR A 242 5.24 17.77 -7.16
CA TYR A 242 3.86 17.41 -6.87
C TYR A 242 3.77 16.21 -5.94
N CYS A 243 2.97 16.33 -4.89
CA CYS A 243 2.47 15.20 -4.11
C CYS A 243 1.14 14.73 -4.69
N PHE A 244 1.00 13.42 -4.80
CA PHE A 244 -0.25 12.73 -5.04
C PHE A 244 -0.67 12.06 -3.75
N ILE A 245 -1.89 12.35 -3.28
CA ILE A 245 -2.42 11.82 -2.02
C ILE A 245 -3.72 11.10 -2.32
N ALA A 246 -3.81 9.84 -1.93
CA ALA A 246 -5.02 9.05 -2.03
C ALA A 246 -5.88 9.22 -0.79
N SER A 247 -7.20 9.29 -0.99
CA SER A 247 -8.20 9.27 0.07
C SER A 247 -9.45 8.47 -0.36
N ILE A 248 -10.45 8.37 0.52
CA ILE A 248 -11.69 7.58 0.32
C ILE A 248 -12.38 7.84 -1.03
N GLN A 249 -12.31 9.04 -1.59
CA GLN A 249 -12.99 9.34 -2.87
C GLN A 249 -12.15 10.24 -3.79
N ASN A 250 -10.89 10.51 -3.45
CA ASN A 250 -10.13 11.51 -4.17
C ASN A 250 -8.65 11.16 -4.30
N LEU A 251 -8.12 11.52 -5.45
CA LEU A 251 -6.70 11.75 -5.66
C LEU A 251 -6.46 13.25 -5.58
N HIS A 252 -5.80 13.70 -4.52
CA HIS A 252 -5.41 15.09 -4.33
C HIS A 252 -4.06 15.33 -4.99
N ILE A 253 -3.97 16.42 -5.75
CA ILE A 253 -2.72 16.88 -6.36
C ILE A 253 -2.30 18.16 -5.66
N VAL A 254 -1.19 18.08 -4.94
CA VAL A 254 -0.64 19.17 -4.12
C VAL A 254 0.68 19.63 -4.72
N ASP A 255 0.75 20.89 -5.12
CA ASP A 255 2.00 21.55 -5.48
C ASP A 255 2.82 21.79 -4.22
N ILE A 256 4.03 21.25 -4.21
CA ILE A 256 5.00 21.34 -3.12
C ILE A 256 6.27 22.07 -3.58
N THR A 257 6.22 22.86 -4.65
CA THR A 257 7.36 23.66 -5.13
C THR A 257 7.91 24.51 -3.99
N ASP A 258 7.02 25.24 -3.30
CA ASP A 258 7.32 25.84 -2.00
C ASP A 258 7.00 24.84 -0.88
N LYS A 259 8.04 24.18 -0.37
CA LYS A 259 7.95 23.19 0.72
C LYS A 259 7.38 23.78 2.02
N THR A 260 7.41 25.10 2.18
CA THR A 260 6.85 25.79 3.36
C THR A 260 5.37 26.07 3.22
N LYS A 261 4.86 26.08 1.98
CA LYS A 261 3.47 26.36 1.65
C LYS A 261 2.95 25.40 0.58
N PRO A 262 2.75 24.12 0.90
CA PRO A 262 2.06 23.18 0.01
C PRO A 262 0.65 23.69 -0.34
N VAL A 263 0.26 23.59 -1.61
CA VAL A 263 -1.06 24.05 -2.10
C VAL A 263 -1.72 22.96 -2.94
N GLN A 264 -2.93 22.55 -2.57
CA GLN A 264 -3.73 21.69 -3.45
C GLN A 264 -4.13 22.47 -4.70
N ILE A 265 -3.69 21.99 -5.86
CA ILE A 265 -4.01 22.60 -7.16
C ILE A 265 -5.18 21.90 -7.84
N LYS A 266 -5.43 20.63 -7.52
CA LYS A 266 -6.49 19.84 -8.12
C LYS A 266 -6.96 18.71 -7.21
N ARG A 267 -8.22 18.35 -7.40
CA ARG A 267 -8.86 17.15 -6.88
C ARG A 267 -9.37 16.35 -8.06
N HIS A 268 -9.02 15.09 -8.11
CA HIS A 268 -9.57 14.15 -9.07
C HIS A 268 -10.40 13.13 -8.29
N GLU A 269 -11.67 13.02 -8.62
CA GLU A 269 -12.56 12.06 -7.97
C GLU A 269 -12.14 10.63 -8.35
N LEU A 270 -12.00 9.78 -7.35
CA LEU A 270 -11.80 8.34 -7.54
C LEU A 270 -13.16 7.64 -7.42
N PRO A 271 -13.42 6.63 -8.24
CA PRO A 271 -14.68 5.89 -8.18
C PRO A 271 -14.86 5.09 -6.87
N ALA A 272 -13.74 4.77 -6.19
CA ALA A 272 -13.70 4.18 -4.85
C ALA A 272 -12.46 4.65 -4.07
N ALA A 273 -12.32 4.17 -2.83
CA ALA A 273 -11.23 4.55 -1.93
C ALA A 273 -9.85 4.19 -2.47
N GLY A 274 -9.02 5.22 -2.65
CA GLY A 274 -7.61 5.03 -2.97
C GLY A 274 -6.85 4.63 -1.71
N ARG A 275 -6.35 3.39 -1.65
CA ARG A 275 -5.65 2.82 -0.48
C ARG A 275 -4.13 2.94 -0.55
N LYS A 276 -3.57 2.69 -1.73
CA LYS A 276 -2.12 2.68 -1.93
C LYS A 276 -1.76 3.24 -3.29
N LEU A 277 -0.70 4.01 -3.34
CA LEU A 277 -0.14 4.59 -4.54
C LEU A 277 1.21 3.94 -4.85
N PHE A 278 1.45 3.69 -6.13
CA PHE A 278 2.77 3.28 -6.61
C PHE A 278 3.14 4.10 -7.84
N LEU A 279 4.31 4.75 -7.80
CA LEU A 279 4.80 5.56 -8.90
C LEU A 279 5.85 4.79 -9.71
N LYS A 280 5.66 4.71 -11.03
CA LYS A 280 6.66 4.16 -11.95
C LYS A 280 6.79 5.03 -13.21
N GLY A 281 7.83 5.84 -13.26
CA GLY A 281 8.01 6.82 -14.33
C GLY A 281 6.83 7.81 -14.33
N ASP A 282 6.20 7.99 -15.49
CA ASP A 282 5.03 8.86 -15.65
C ASP A 282 3.71 8.14 -15.34
N LEU A 283 3.73 6.94 -14.78
CA LEU A 283 2.52 6.19 -14.42
C LEU A 283 2.34 6.15 -12.90
N LEU A 284 1.17 6.57 -12.45
CA LEU A 284 0.69 6.43 -11.08
C LEU A 284 -0.36 5.30 -11.03
N PHE A 285 -0.05 4.26 -10.26
CA PHE A 285 -0.94 3.14 -10.00
C PHE A 285 -1.65 3.37 -8.67
N VAL A 286 -2.94 3.12 -8.63
CA VAL A 286 -3.79 3.27 -7.45
C VAL A 286 -4.44 1.93 -7.15
N ALA A 287 -4.18 1.39 -5.96
CA ALA A 287 -5.03 0.35 -5.38
C ALA A 287 -6.31 1.04 -4.90
N ALA A 288 -7.40 0.86 -5.64
CA ALA A 288 -8.65 1.60 -5.52
C ALA A 288 -9.77 0.77 -4.86
N ASN A 289 -9.42 -0.01 -3.83
CA ASN A 289 -10.38 -0.76 -3.02
C ASN A 289 -11.33 -1.61 -3.90
N THR A 290 -12.63 -1.31 -3.94
CA THR A 290 -13.63 -2.06 -4.72
C THR A 290 -13.50 -1.96 -6.24
N ASP A 291 -12.74 -0.99 -6.76
CA ASP A 291 -12.52 -0.81 -8.21
C ASP A 291 -11.23 -1.46 -8.72
N GLY A 292 -10.51 -2.17 -7.85
CA GLY A 292 -9.28 -2.86 -8.22
C GLY A 292 -8.12 -1.91 -8.43
N ILE A 293 -7.50 -1.95 -9.61
CA ILE A 293 -6.35 -1.09 -9.96
C ILE A 293 -6.77 -0.02 -10.96
N LEU A 294 -6.45 1.24 -10.66
CA LEU A 294 -6.54 2.36 -11.60
C LEU A 294 -5.12 2.83 -11.97
N VAL A 295 -4.92 3.22 -13.23
CA VAL A 295 -3.63 3.70 -13.72
C VAL A 295 -3.80 5.07 -14.36
N TYR A 296 -3.02 6.03 -13.89
CA TYR A 296 -3.01 7.40 -14.36
C TYR A 296 -1.67 7.74 -15.01
N ASN A 297 -1.70 8.33 -16.19
CA ASN A 297 -0.55 9.03 -16.76
C ASN A 297 -0.45 10.41 -16.09
N ILE A 298 0.72 10.68 -15.52
CA ILE A 298 1.05 11.91 -14.79
C ILE A 298 2.24 12.66 -15.41
N SER A 299 2.51 12.47 -16.71
CA SER A 299 3.52 13.25 -17.45
C SER A 299 3.28 14.76 -17.38
N ASP A 300 2.02 15.17 -17.23
CA ASP A 300 1.62 16.46 -16.65
C ASP A 300 1.06 16.20 -15.24
N PRO A 301 1.87 16.35 -14.18
CA PRO A 301 1.45 16.05 -12.81
C PRO A 301 0.23 16.87 -12.33
N ALA A 302 0.03 18.06 -12.89
CA ALA A 302 -1.11 18.91 -12.57
C ALA A 302 -2.42 18.40 -13.19
N ASN A 303 -2.33 17.57 -14.25
CA ASN A 303 -3.46 17.04 -14.97
C ASN A 303 -3.33 15.53 -15.23
N PRO A 304 -3.43 14.68 -14.18
CA PRO A 304 -3.47 13.25 -14.35
C PRO A 304 -4.60 12.82 -15.28
N LYS A 305 -4.31 11.86 -16.16
CA LYS A 305 -5.30 11.24 -17.04
C LYS A 305 -5.34 9.75 -16.77
N GLN A 306 -6.51 9.20 -16.47
CA GLN A 306 -6.65 7.75 -16.37
C GLN A 306 -6.37 7.13 -17.74
N VAL A 307 -5.46 6.17 -17.78
CA VAL A 307 -5.04 5.46 -18.98
C VAL A 307 -5.26 3.95 -18.84
N GLY A 308 -5.68 3.45 -17.70
CA GLY A 308 -5.99 2.03 -17.57
C GLY A 308 -6.74 1.73 -16.28
N SER A 309 -7.39 0.57 -16.27
CA SER A 309 -7.99 0.00 -15.07
C SER A 309 -8.11 -1.51 -15.18
N SER A 310 -8.10 -2.19 -14.05
CA SER A 310 -8.41 -3.61 -13.96
C SER A 310 -9.14 -3.89 -12.67
N ALA A 311 -10.36 -4.42 -12.76
CA ALA A 311 -11.06 -4.93 -11.60
C ALA A 311 -10.25 -6.07 -10.96
N THR A 312 -10.27 -6.14 -9.64
CA THR A 312 -9.81 -7.30 -8.87
C THR A 312 -11.01 -7.95 -8.17
N PRO A 313 -10.97 -9.26 -7.85
CA PRO A 313 -12.12 -9.95 -7.25
C PRO A 313 -12.48 -9.58 -5.82
N ASP A 314 -11.62 -8.88 -5.09
CA ASP A 314 -11.93 -8.33 -3.77
C ASP A 314 -11.38 -6.89 -3.63
N LEU A 315 -11.05 -6.46 -2.42
CA LEU A 315 -10.57 -5.11 -2.16
C LEU A 315 -9.08 -4.99 -2.45
N ALA A 316 -8.70 -4.16 -3.43
CA ALA A 316 -7.30 -3.82 -3.68
C ALA A 316 -6.76 -2.90 -2.57
N PHE A 317 -5.92 -3.46 -1.68
CA PHE A 317 -5.38 -2.77 -0.50
C PHE A 317 -3.97 -2.22 -0.73
N SER A 318 -3.14 -2.93 -1.48
CA SER A 318 -1.79 -2.50 -1.79
C SER A 318 -1.41 -2.88 -3.22
N VAL A 319 -0.56 -2.05 -3.82
CA VAL A 319 -0.04 -2.24 -5.17
C VAL A 319 1.46 -2.03 -5.19
N PHE A 320 2.16 -2.95 -5.85
CA PHE A 320 3.58 -2.83 -6.14
C PHE A 320 3.80 -3.10 -7.63
N VAL A 321 4.61 -2.28 -8.31
CA VAL A 321 4.87 -2.47 -9.74
C VAL A 321 6.35 -2.77 -9.97
N ASN A 322 6.64 -3.90 -10.61
CA ASN A 322 7.98 -4.27 -11.04
C ASN A 322 7.97 -4.59 -12.53
N ASN A 323 8.73 -3.83 -13.32
CA ASN A 323 8.67 -3.89 -14.78
C ASN A 323 7.21 -3.77 -15.26
N ASP A 324 6.78 -4.65 -16.15
CA ASP A 324 5.45 -4.70 -16.75
C ASP A 324 4.40 -5.40 -15.86
N LYS A 325 4.75 -5.77 -14.62
CA LYS A 325 3.88 -6.51 -13.71
C LYS A 325 3.39 -5.65 -12.56
N ILE A 326 2.12 -5.82 -12.24
CA ILE A 326 1.43 -5.20 -11.11
C ILE A 326 1.10 -6.31 -10.12
N PHE A 327 1.56 -6.16 -8.90
CA PHE A 327 1.31 -7.08 -7.80
C PHE A 327 0.31 -6.41 -6.86
N VAL A 328 -0.79 -7.08 -6.59
CA VAL A 328 -1.89 -6.53 -5.79
C VAL A 328 -2.13 -7.41 -4.58
N ALA A 329 -2.08 -6.80 -3.39
CA ALA A 329 -2.65 -7.40 -2.19
C ALA A 329 -4.16 -7.15 -2.24
N ASP A 330 -4.92 -8.16 -2.65
CA ASP A 330 -6.36 -8.10 -2.94
C ASP A 330 -7.17 -8.71 -1.78
N TYR A 331 -6.88 -8.25 -0.56
CA TYR A 331 -7.57 -8.61 0.67
C TYR A 331 -7.80 -10.13 0.84
N ASN A 332 -9.03 -10.66 0.78
CA ASN A 332 -9.29 -12.11 0.92
C ASN A 332 -8.94 -12.93 -0.33
N SER A 333 -8.86 -12.28 -1.49
CA SER A 333 -8.48 -12.94 -2.75
C SER A 333 -6.97 -13.20 -2.84
N GLY A 334 -6.18 -12.71 -1.87
CA GLY A 334 -4.75 -12.97 -1.77
C GLY A 334 -3.93 -12.08 -2.70
N LEU A 335 -2.87 -12.64 -3.29
CA LEU A 335 -1.99 -11.93 -4.22
C LEU A 335 -2.50 -12.07 -5.66
N ARG A 336 -2.66 -10.96 -6.36
CA ARG A 336 -2.91 -10.92 -7.82
C ARG A 336 -1.68 -10.44 -8.54
N ILE A 337 -1.38 -11.06 -9.67
CA ILE A 337 -0.27 -10.68 -10.55
C ILE A 337 -0.88 -10.33 -11.91
N LEU A 338 -0.90 -9.04 -12.21
CA LEU A 338 -1.39 -8.50 -13.47
C LEU A 338 -0.19 -8.09 -14.34
N GLN A 339 -0.43 -7.98 -15.65
CA GLN A 339 0.52 -7.47 -16.63
C GLN A 339 -0.14 -6.37 -17.43
N TYR A 340 0.59 -5.26 -17.66
CA TYR A 340 0.14 -4.17 -18.52
C TYR A 340 1.01 -4.06 -19.78
N HIS A 341 0.40 -3.64 -20.88
CA HIS A 341 1.04 -3.51 -22.20
C HIS A 341 0.87 -2.13 -22.81
#